data_AF-A0A951FJ64-F1
#
_entry.id   AF-A0A951FJ64-F1
#
_cell.length_a   1.000
_cell.length_b   1.000
_cell.length_c   1.000
_cell.angle_alpha   90.00
_cell.angle_beta   90.00
_cell.angle_gamma   90.00
#
_symmetry.space_group_name_H-M   'P 1'
#
loop_
_entity.id
_entity.type
_entity.pdbx_description
1 polymer ?
#
loop_
_entity_poly.entity_id
_entity_poly.type
_entity_poly.pdbx_seq_one_letter_code
_entity_poly.pdbx_strand_id
1 'polypeptide(L)'
;MNGTETVGIWINKRSLENFELPFRHNLQSKDAGWQIEVLEKGRLTVRFQSGRQTNYDVEAGDLMFSNGEEIYLTLQRSTKTTAAGTKSQRQAAPEQSSASAKTGD
;
A
#
# COMPACT_ATOMS: atom_id res chain seq x y z
N MET A 1 5.63 1.77 18.21
CA MET A 1 6.76 1.06 17.56
C MET A 1 6.47 1.09 16.07
N ASN A 2 7.40 1.57 15.25
CA ASN A 2 7.27 1.48 13.79
C ASN A 2 7.79 0.09 13.39
N GLY A 3 6.93 -0.74 12.82
CA GLY A 3 7.34 -2.04 12.26
C GLY A 3 7.55 -1.91 10.75
N THR A 4 8.56 -2.57 10.22
CA THR A 4 8.70 -2.76 8.77
C THR A 4 8.10 -4.12 8.43
N GLU A 5 7.05 -4.12 7.62
CA GLU A 5 6.48 -5.35 7.05
C GLU A 5 7.03 -5.54 5.64
N THR A 6 7.24 -6.79 5.22
CA THR A 6 7.62 -7.11 3.84
C THR A 6 6.47 -7.85 3.18
N VAL A 7 6.01 -7.33 2.04
CA VAL A 7 4.98 -7.96 1.21
C VAL A 7 5.62 -8.58 -0.03
N GLY A 8 5.36 -9.86 -0.27
CA GLY A 8 5.78 -10.58 -1.47
C GLY A 8 4.69 -10.61 -2.53
N ILE A 9 5.02 -10.32 -3.79
CA ILE A 9 4.08 -10.33 -4.92
C ILE A 9 4.67 -11.14 -6.07
N TRP A 10 3.89 -12.10 -6.57
CA TRP A 10 4.22 -12.90 -7.74
C TRP A 10 3.47 -12.40 -8.98
N ILE A 11 4.20 -12.25 -10.08
CA ILE A 11 3.67 -11.79 -11.36
C ILE A 11 4.11 -12.76 -12.45
N ASN A 12 3.15 -13.30 -13.19
CA ASN A 12 3.42 -14.17 -14.34
C ASN A 12 3.73 -13.31 -15.59
N LYS A 13 4.95 -13.44 -16.13
CA LYS A 13 5.43 -12.68 -17.31
C LYS A 13 4.59 -12.93 -18.56
N ARG A 14 4.03 -14.12 -18.73
CA ARG A 14 3.18 -14.45 -19.89
C ARG A 14 1.90 -13.62 -19.93
N SER A 15 1.48 -13.10 -18.79
CA SER A 15 0.31 -12.23 -18.69
C SER A 15 0.64 -10.75 -18.89
N LEU A 16 1.93 -10.39 -18.99
CA LEU A 16 2.38 -9.01 -19.09
C LEU A 16 2.36 -8.53 -20.54
N GLU A 17 1.89 -7.31 -20.69
CA GLU A 17 2.09 -6.50 -21.88
C GLU A 17 3.27 -5.56 -21.66
N ASN A 18 3.33 -4.89 -20.51
CA ASN A 18 4.40 -3.96 -20.18
C ASN A 18 4.73 -3.96 -18.68
N PHE A 19 5.98 -3.64 -18.36
CA PHE A 19 6.52 -3.51 -17.01
C PHE A 19 7.43 -2.28 -16.95
N GLU A 20 6.95 -1.21 -16.33
CA GLU A 20 7.59 0.12 -16.40
C GLU A 20 8.18 0.52 -15.03
N LEU A 21 9.47 0.85 -15.03
CA LEU A 21 10.23 1.30 -13.86
C LEU A 21 10.71 2.75 -14.05
N PRO A 22 9.82 3.77 -13.95
CA PRO A 22 10.16 5.17 -14.21
C PRO A 22 10.88 5.84 -13.03
N PHE A 23 11.85 5.15 -12.44
CA PHE A 23 12.61 5.60 -11.28
C PHE A 23 14.02 4.99 -11.30
N ARG A 24 14.95 5.57 -10.55
CA ARG A 24 16.32 5.08 -10.45
C ARG A 24 16.37 3.69 -9.81
N HIS A 25 17.06 2.80 -10.48
CA HIS A 25 17.23 1.42 -10.04
C HIS A 25 18.60 0.88 -10.49
N ASN A 26 19.06 -0.16 -9.81
CA ASN A 26 20.22 -0.93 -10.22
C ASN A 26 19.76 -2.27 -10.81
N LEU A 27 20.19 -2.59 -12.02
CA LEU A 27 19.90 -3.85 -12.70
C LEU A 27 21.14 -4.75 -12.66
N GLN A 28 20.99 -5.94 -12.09
CA GLN A 28 22.01 -6.98 -12.08
C GLN A 28 21.50 -8.18 -12.88
N SER A 29 22.25 -8.56 -13.93
CA SER A 29 22.01 -9.85 -14.59
C SER A 29 22.44 -10.99 -13.69
N LYS A 30 21.67 -12.07 -13.67
CA LYS A 30 21.94 -13.33 -12.95
C LYS A 30 21.81 -14.49 -13.93
N ASP A 31 22.37 -15.65 -13.60
CA ASP A 31 22.43 -16.79 -14.54
C ASP A 31 21.07 -17.19 -15.13
N ALA A 32 20.00 -17.11 -14.33
CA ALA A 32 18.63 -17.49 -14.73
C ALA A 32 17.67 -16.30 -14.94
N GLY A 33 18.18 -15.06 -14.98
CA GLY A 33 17.36 -13.87 -15.17
C GLY A 33 18.00 -12.58 -14.65
N TRP A 34 17.27 -11.83 -13.84
CA TRP A 34 17.76 -10.55 -13.33
C TRP A 34 17.26 -10.23 -11.92
N GLN A 35 18.01 -9.36 -11.25
CA GLN A 35 17.62 -8.73 -10.00
C GLN A 35 17.65 -7.22 -10.19
N ILE A 36 16.62 -6.54 -9.71
CA ILE A 36 16.53 -5.09 -9.65
C ILE A 36 16.48 -4.66 -8.19
N GLU A 37 17.31 -3.70 -7.84
CA GLU A 37 17.28 -2.99 -6.57
C GLU A 37 16.75 -1.57 -6.81
N VAL A 38 15.72 -1.19 -6.07
CA VAL A 38 15.13 0.14 -6.12
C VAL A 38 16.02 1.11 -5.34
N LEU A 39 16.46 2.19 -6.00
CA LEU A 39 17.37 3.17 -5.39
C LEU A 39 16.66 4.43 -4.90
N GLU A 40 15.43 4.66 -5.33
CA GLU A 40 14.61 5.80 -4.91
C GLU A 40 13.12 5.43 -4.86
N LYS A 41 12.35 6.19 -4.07
CA LYS A 41 10.90 6.03 -4.01
C LYS A 41 10.30 6.30 -5.39
N GLY A 42 9.39 5.44 -5.82
CA GLY A 42 8.76 5.55 -7.12
C GLY A 42 7.46 4.78 -7.22
N ARG A 43 6.95 4.67 -8.45
CA ARG A 43 5.77 3.88 -8.77
C ARG A 43 6.07 2.96 -9.93
N LEU A 44 6.04 1.66 -9.65
CA LEU A 44 6.05 0.62 -10.66
C LEU A 44 4.66 0.52 -11.30
N THR A 45 4.62 0.46 -12.62
CA THR A 45 3.39 0.21 -13.39
C THR A 45 3.48 -1.13 -14.10
N VAL A 46 2.49 -1.99 -13.87
CA VAL A 46 2.37 -3.31 -14.51
C VAL A 46 1.11 -3.31 -15.38
N ARG A 47 1.28 -3.51 -16.68
CA ARG A 47 0.18 -3.64 -17.65
C ARG A 47 0.06 -5.09 -18.08
N PHE A 48 -1.15 -5.63 -17.98
CA PHE A 48 -1.46 -7.00 -18.36
C PHE A 48 -2.12 -7.02 -19.73
N GLN A 49 -1.91 -8.10 -20.48
CA GLN A 49 -2.51 -8.31 -21.81
C GLN A 49 -4.05 -8.27 -21.82
N SER A 50 -4.68 -8.44 -20.67
CA SER A 50 -6.13 -8.28 -20.50
C SER A 50 -6.61 -6.82 -20.50
N GLY A 51 -5.68 -5.84 -20.62
CA GLY A 51 -5.95 -4.42 -20.45
C GLY A 51 -5.97 -3.96 -18.98
N ARG A 52 -5.83 -4.86 -18.01
CA ARG A 52 -5.71 -4.50 -16.59
C ARG A 52 -4.37 -3.79 -16.34
N GLN A 53 -4.40 -2.73 -15.54
CA GLN A 53 -3.20 -2.08 -15.02
C GLN A 53 -3.17 -2.20 -13.48
N THR A 54 -1.99 -2.45 -12.92
CA THR A 54 -1.77 -2.41 -11.47
C THR A 54 -0.53 -1.57 -11.17
N ASN A 55 -0.61 -0.75 -10.14
CA ASN A 55 0.48 0.13 -9.73
C ASN A 55 0.96 -0.28 -8.35
N TYR A 56 2.27 -0.30 -8.15
CA TYR A 56 2.89 -0.59 -6.86
C TYR A 56 3.78 0.59 -6.48
N ASP A 57 3.49 1.22 -5.34
CA ASP A 57 4.43 2.17 -4.77
C ASP A 57 5.64 1.39 -4.24
N VAL A 58 6.84 1.85 -4.56
CA VAL A 58 8.11 1.23 -4.16
C VAL A 58 8.95 2.21 -3.35
N GLU A 59 9.77 1.67 -2.44
CA GLU A 59 10.72 2.43 -1.64
C GLU A 59 12.16 2.01 -1.94
N ALA A 60 13.13 2.83 -1.57
CA ALA A 60 14.54 2.48 -1.72
C ALA A 60 14.85 1.23 -0.85
N GLY A 61 15.52 0.25 -1.45
CA GLY A 61 15.78 -1.05 -0.83
C GLY A 61 14.73 -2.12 -1.14
N ASP A 62 13.63 -1.79 -1.82
CA ASP A 62 12.77 -2.81 -2.42
C ASP A 62 13.51 -3.59 -3.50
N LEU A 63 13.17 -4.87 -3.66
CA LEU A 63 13.83 -5.77 -4.60
C LEU A 63 12.81 -6.39 -5.55
N MET A 64 13.26 -6.64 -6.78
CA MET A 64 12.52 -7.40 -7.78
C MET A 64 13.43 -8.46 -8.37
N PHE A 65 12.91 -9.67 -8.52
CA PHE A 65 13.63 -10.81 -9.04
C PHE A 65 12.88 -11.36 -10.24
N SER A 66 13.63 -11.77 -11.24
CA SER A 66 13.11 -12.40 -12.44
C SER A 66 13.82 -13.71 -12.64
N ASN A 67 13.04 -14.78 -12.73
CA ASN A 67 13.52 -16.11 -13.08
C ASN A 67 12.49 -16.76 -14.01
N GLY A 68 12.93 -17.34 -15.11
CA GLY A 68 12.06 -18.01 -16.09
C GLY A 68 10.86 -17.15 -16.50
N GLU A 69 9.66 -17.59 -16.16
CA GLU A 69 8.37 -16.97 -16.51
C GLU A 69 7.78 -16.08 -15.41
N GLU A 70 8.50 -15.89 -14.30
CA GLU A 70 7.98 -15.21 -13.12
C GLU A 70 8.80 -13.97 -12.76
N ILE A 71 8.11 -12.96 -12.25
CA ILE A 71 8.70 -11.82 -11.53
C ILE A 71 8.19 -11.88 -10.09
N TYR A 72 9.11 -11.79 -9.14
CA TYR A 72 8.82 -11.68 -7.71
C TYR A 72 9.23 -10.31 -7.19
N LEU A 73 8.36 -9.65 -6.43
CA LEU A 73 8.62 -8.34 -5.84
C LEU A 73 8.54 -8.43 -4.33
N THR A 74 9.51 -7.82 -3.66
CA THR A 74 9.49 -7.63 -2.19
C THR A 74 9.36 -6.16 -1.90
N LEU A 75 8.22 -5.78 -1.31
CA LEU A 75 7.87 -4.39 -1.01
C LEU A 75 7.91 -4.19 0.50
N GLN A 76 8.79 -3.32 0.97
CA GLN A 76 8.86 -2.89 2.35
C GLN A 76 7.73 -1.88 2.60
N ARG A 77 7.02 -2.08 3.70
CA ARG A 77 5.88 -1.25 4.10
C ARG A 77 6.09 -0.79 5.54
N SER A 78 6.13 0.53 5.71
CA SER A 78 6.12 1.15 7.03
C SER A 78 4.72 0.99 7.64
N THR A 79 4.60 0.17 8.68
CA THR A 79 3.36 0.12 9.47
C THR A 79 3.41 1.24 10.51
N LYS A 80 2.62 2.29 10.28
CA LYS A 80 2.38 3.29 11.32
C LYS A 80 1.26 2.75 12.22
N THR A 81 1.63 2.19 13.36
CA THR A 81 0.64 1.85 14.39
C THR A 81 0.02 3.14 14.91
N THR A 82 -1.14 3.52 14.36
CA THR A 82 -2.00 4.51 15.00
C THR A 82 -2.51 3.85 16.28
N ALA A 83 -1.98 4.25 17.43
CA ALA A 83 -2.60 3.95 18.71
C ALA A 83 -4.00 4.56 18.66
N ALA A 84 -5.01 3.75 18.34
CA ALA A 84 -6.40 4.14 18.44
C ALA A 84 -6.66 4.48 19.91
N GLY A 85 -6.78 5.77 20.20
CA GLY A 85 -7.21 6.24 21.49
C GLY A 85 -8.60 5.71 21.76
N THR A 86 -8.72 4.75 22.67
CA THR A 86 -9.99 4.37 23.28
C THR A 86 -10.48 5.55 24.12
N LYS A 87 -11.17 6.50 23.50
CA LYS A 87 -12.17 7.30 24.20
C LYS A 87 -13.51 6.59 24.04
N SER A 88 -13.81 5.75 25.02
CA SER A 88 -15.13 5.17 25.21
C SER A 88 -16.19 6.27 25.21
N GLN A 89 -17.16 6.12 24.31
CA GLN A 89 -18.44 6.81 24.34
C GLN A 89 -19.21 6.45 25.62
N ARG A 90 -19.62 7.48 26.37
CA ARG A 90 -20.87 7.60 27.15
C ARG A 90 -21.09 9.11 27.28
N GLN A 91 -22.24 9.71 27.06
CA GLN A 91 -23.59 9.26 26.76
C GLN A 91 -24.31 10.50 26.18
N ALA A 92 -25.22 10.27 25.24
CA ALA A 92 -26.07 11.31 24.65
C ALA A 92 -26.96 11.97 25.71
N ALA A 93 -27.15 13.28 25.58
CA ALA A 93 -28.21 14.03 26.22
C ALA A 93 -29.58 13.67 25.64
N PRO A 94 -30.67 13.82 26.41
CA PRO A 94 -31.95 14.20 25.86
C PRO A 94 -32.27 15.65 26.25
N GLU A 95 -32.39 16.50 25.23
CA GLU A 95 -33.12 17.77 25.31
C GLU A 95 -34.62 17.47 25.45
N GLN A 96 -35.27 18.03 26.48
CA GLN A 96 -36.69 18.39 26.38
C GLN A 96 -36.88 19.83 26.88
N SER A 97 -37.35 20.64 25.94
CA SER A 97 -37.62 22.07 26.06
C SER A 97 -39.05 22.32 26.56
N SER A 98 -39.17 23.25 27.51
CA SER A 98 -40.20 24.28 27.70
C SER A 98 -41.70 23.92 27.65
N ALA A 99 -42.44 24.18 28.74
CA ALA A 99 -43.47 25.25 28.83
C ALA A 99 -44.34 25.09 30.08
N SER A 100 -44.46 26.15 30.90
CA SER A 100 -45.72 26.59 31.51
C SER A 100 -45.52 27.92 32.22
N ALA A 101 -46.28 28.93 31.79
CA ALA A 101 -46.33 30.27 32.37
C ALA A 101 -47.76 30.54 32.91
N LYS A 102 -47.82 31.22 34.08
CA LYS A 102 -48.97 31.94 34.71
C LYS A 102 -50.22 31.10 35.04
N THR A 103 -50.92 31.26 36.17
CA THR A 103 -51.42 32.45 36.94
C THR A 103 -51.89 31.86 38.30
N GLY A 104 -51.79 32.46 39.49
CA GLY A 104 -52.27 33.77 39.90
C GLY A 104 -53.76 33.73 40.24
N ASP A 105 -54.11 33.28 41.45
CA ASP A 105 -55.29 33.68 42.26
C ASP A 105 -55.03 33.31 43.73
#